data_AF-M4NI30-F1
#
_entry.id   AF-M4NI30-F1
#
_cell.length_a   1.000
_cell.length_b   1.000
_cell.length_c   1.000
_cell.angle_alpha   90.00
_cell.angle_beta   90.00
_cell.angle_gamma   90.00
#
_symmetry.space_group_name_H-M   'P 1'
#
loop_
_entity.id
_entity.type
_entity.pdbx_description
1 polymer ?
#
loop_
_entity_poly.entity_id
_entity_poly.type
_entity_poly.pdbx_seq_one_letter_code
_entity_poly.pdbx_strand_id
1 'polypeptide(L)'
;MPCATVARLLWLPGLLALPLAAPAQDTGVTRNAALAIPATPITSRTALDAYVRDTPPENSPLNWLTPGARRRFLDTLVYREHGLGGMRLADLRYELTRGQAYTLLRLFGAQDYAIDLDALSAPRAATHDDAAGTLEAAYDRLLAAAEHAAAPAQAIARSYAADFAPAQTDAQRPALGDRDAELLFRAAALAFQTTGRPDYLADLRRDFAELERRRRVDRPHASDLYDALLVAHRDDEARTLLAAHPDIQRSPPPSMHTFSRIRNGQPSLWVVTPGTRTRELVRFRFNLRAPAQVIVLASTGCHFSANAARDIEADPLLRELFRDHGQWVAPPEEVTAFDAVRDWNEAHPALRLGIAYDDASLPMVERVETPVFYFLDHGTVVDTVVGWPAGGNLDAIRRGLRKIDLLR
;
A
#
# COMPACT_ATOMS: atom_id res chain seq x y z
N MET A 1 48.44 32.46 32.01
CA MET A 1 49.83 33.00 31.89
C MET A 1 50.74 32.22 32.82
N PRO A 2 52.02 31.93 32.51
CA PRO A 2 52.87 32.37 31.39
C PRO A 2 53.18 31.20 30.40
N CYS A 3 53.50 31.36 29.11
CA CYS A 3 54.44 32.23 28.35
C CYS A 3 55.86 31.61 28.21
N ALA A 4 56.16 31.08 27.01
CA ALA A 4 57.50 30.91 26.38
C ALA A 4 57.23 30.24 25.00
N THR A 5 57.20 30.89 23.83
CA THR A 5 58.21 31.68 23.10
C THR A 5 59.50 30.92 22.78
N VAL A 6 59.57 30.31 21.59
CA VAL A 6 60.82 30.14 20.84
C VAL A 6 60.58 30.58 19.40
N ALA A 7 61.48 31.43 18.93
CA ALA A 7 61.39 32.17 17.70
C ALA A 7 62.32 31.59 16.61
N ARG A 8 61.93 31.87 15.36
CA ARG A 8 62.74 32.04 14.15
C ARG A 8 63.49 30.83 13.59
N LEU A 9 63.16 30.50 12.34
CA LEU A 9 64.09 30.78 11.24
C LEU A 9 63.31 31.03 9.93
N LEU A 10 63.46 32.24 9.42
CA LEU A 10 63.14 32.64 8.05
C LEU A 10 64.05 31.87 7.10
N TRP A 11 63.53 31.33 6.01
CA TRP A 11 64.22 31.18 4.73
C TRP A 11 63.14 31.20 3.62
N LEU A 12 63.20 32.23 2.78
CA LEU A 12 62.48 32.36 1.51
C LEU A 12 63.59 32.43 0.45
N PRO A 13 63.50 31.62 -0.61
CA PRO A 13 63.40 32.26 -1.92
C PRO A 13 62.52 31.50 -2.92
N GLY A 14 62.04 32.23 -3.92
CA GLY A 14 61.85 31.68 -5.26
C GLY A 14 60.41 31.47 -5.70
N LEU A 15 59.83 32.52 -6.26
CA LEU A 15 58.65 32.44 -7.12
C LEU A 15 58.89 31.47 -8.29
N LEU A 16 58.01 30.47 -8.41
CA LEU A 16 57.56 29.92 -9.69
C LEU A 16 56.04 29.82 -9.60
N ALA A 17 55.35 30.81 -10.17
CA ALA A 17 53.91 30.82 -10.32
C ALA A 17 53.51 29.76 -11.35
N LEU A 18 53.13 28.57 -10.88
CA LEU A 18 52.31 27.65 -11.65
C LEU A 18 50.90 28.28 -11.75
N PRO A 19 50.23 28.22 -12.92
CA PRO A 19 48.85 28.65 -12.99
C PRO A 19 48.05 27.72 -12.09
N LEU A 20 47.46 28.27 -11.02
CA LEU A 20 46.35 27.64 -10.33
C LEU A 20 45.27 27.43 -11.38
N ALA A 21 45.15 26.20 -11.88
CA ALA A 21 43.96 25.74 -12.55
C ALA A 21 42.81 26.05 -11.59
N ALA A 22 41.93 26.95 -12.03
CA ALA A 22 40.69 27.23 -11.33
C ALA A 22 40.02 25.90 -10.98
N PRO A 23 39.48 25.74 -9.76
CA PRO A 23 38.68 24.56 -9.46
C PRO A 23 37.62 24.44 -10.54
N ALA A 24 37.64 23.30 -11.22
CA ALA A 24 36.68 22.95 -12.25
C ALA A 24 35.29 23.25 -11.70
N GLN A 25 34.57 24.07 -12.46
CA GLN A 25 33.22 24.46 -12.14
C GLN A 25 32.42 23.21 -11.81
N ASP A 26 32.00 23.17 -10.56
CA ASP A 26 30.89 22.39 -10.04
C ASP A 26 29.78 22.45 -11.10
N THR A 27 29.59 21.38 -11.86
CA THR A 27 28.47 21.26 -12.81
C THR A 27 27.22 20.96 -11.99
N GLY A 28 26.87 21.96 -11.20
CA GLY A 28 25.66 22.02 -10.42
C GLY A 28 24.46 21.88 -11.34
N VAL A 29 23.51 21.11 -10.84
CA VAL A 29 22.09 21.15 -11.17
C VAL A 29 21.67 22.60 -11.45
N THR A 30 21.60 23.00 -12.72
CA THR A 30 20.80 24.15 -13.18
C THR A 30 20.64 24.12 -14.70
N ARG A 31 19.59 23.43 -15.15
CA ARG A 31 18.68 24.01 -16.14
C ARG A 31 17.26 23.84 -15.59
N ASN A 32 16.79 24.84 -14.86
CA ASN A 32 15.36 25.02 -14.60
C ASN A 32 14.71 25.37 -15.94
N ALA A 33 14.43 24.35 -16.75
CA ALA A 33 13.40 24.50 -17.76
C ALA A 33 12.08 24.72 -17.00
N ALA A 34 11.38 25.81 -17.31
CA ALA A 34 10.10 26.08 -16.66
C ALA A 34 9.14 24.94 -17.03
N LEU A 35 8.73 24.15 -16.03
CA LEU A 35 7.77 23.07 -16.25
C LEU A 35 6.49 23.63 -16.88
N ALA A 36 6.03 22.99 -17.94
CA ALA A 36 4.79 23.35 -18.60
C ALA A 36 3.62 22.77 -17.79
N ILE A 37 3.15 23.53 -16.81
CA ILE A 37 1.92 23.22 -16.06
C ILE A 37 0.80 24.12 -16.59
N PRO A 38 -0.28 23.57 -17.18
CA PRO A 38 -1.38 24.40 -17.68
C PRO A 38 -2.08 25.12 -16.52
N ALA A 39 -2.58 26.33 -16.79
CA ALA A 39 -3.31 27.12 -15.79
C ALA A 39 -4.64 26.45 -15.37
N THR A 40 -5.23 25.66 -16.26
CA THR A 40 -6.41 24.83 -16.00
C THR A 40 -6.05 23.35 -16.04
N PRO A 41 -6.60 22.51 -15.15
CA PRO A 41 -6.38 21.07 -15.20
C PRO A 41 -6.77 20.42 -16.54
N ILE A 42 -6.05 19.37 -16.91
CA ILE A 42 -6.36 18.49 -18.04
C ILE A 42 -7.54 17.61 -17.65
N THR A 43 -8.71 17.88 -18.23
CA THR A 43 -9.98 17.23 -17.89
C THR A 43 -10.50 16.25 -18.95
N SER A 44 -9.74 16.01 -20.03
CA SER A 44 -10.14 15.06 -21.08
C SER A 44 -8.94 14.39 -21.75
N ARG A 45 -9.19 13.26 -22.41
CA ARG A 45 -8.17 12.55 -23.20
C ARG A 45 -7.61 13.42 -24.33
N THR A 46 -8.47 14.14 -25.05
CA THR A 46 -8.04 15.05 -26.12
C THR A 46 -7.09 16.13 -25.62
N ALA A 47 -7.37 16.71 -24.44
CA ALA A 47 -6.48 17.70 -23.83
C ALA A 47 -5.15 17.10 -23.38
N LEU A 48 -5.16 15.86 -22.86
CA LEU A 48 -3.95 15.13 -22.53
C LEU A 48 -3.09 14.84 -23.78
N ASP A 49 -3.71 14.34 -24.85
CA ASP A 49 -3.00 14.03 -26.09
C ASP A 49 -2.39 15.31 -26.70
N ALA A 50 -3.10 16.44 -26.64
CA ALA A 50 -2.56 17.75 -27.03
C ALA A 50 -1.38 18.16 -26.16
N TYR A 51 -1.50 18.03 -24.83
CA TYR A 51 -0.42 18.34 -23.89
C TYR A 51 0.84 17.51 -24.18
N VAL A 52 0.70 16.20 -24.39
CA VAL A 52 1.82 15.29 -24.67
C VAL A 52 2.48 15.61 -26.01
N ARG A 53 1.71 15.99 -27.03
CA ARG A 53 2.24 16.35 -28.34
C ARG A 53 2.95 17.71 -28.33
N ASP A 54 2.37 18.70 -27.64
CA ASP A 54 2.77 20.10 -27.76
C ASP A 54 3.81 20.52 -26.69
N THR A 55 4.04 19.69 -25.65
CA THR A 55 5.00 19.97 -24.58
C THR A 55 6.36 19.30 -24.83
N PRO A 56 7.46 20.06 -24.90
CA PRO A 56 8.80 19.49 -24.99
C PRO A 56 9.09 18.51 -23.84
N PRO A 57 9.78 17.38 -24.09
CA PRO A 57 9.97 16.37 -23.07
C PRO A 57 10.61 16.89 -21.77
N GLU A 58 11.61 17.75 -21.89
CA GLU A 58 12.31 18.42 -20.78
C GLU A 58 11.43 19.32 -19.91
N ASN A 59 10.27 19.75 -20.43
CA ASN A 59 9.33 20.63 -19.75
C ASN A 59 8.13 19.87 -19.16
N SER A 60 7.97 18.58 -19.47
CA SER A 60 6.82 17.79 -19.02
C SER A 60 7.15 16.97 -17.77
N PRO A 61 6.41 17.16 -16.65
CA PRO A 61 6.50 16.27 -15.47
C PRO A 61 6.25 14.79 -15.79
N LEU A 62 5.54 14.47 -16.88
CA LEU A 62 5.29 13.09 -17.30
C LEU A 62 6.59 12.35 -17.65
N ASN A 63 7.68 13.06 -17.99
CA ASN A 63 8.97 12.46 -18.32
C ASN A 63 9.88 12.23 -17.12
N TRP A 64 9.40 12.50 -15.90
CA TRP A 64 10.04 11.97 -14.71
C TRP A 64 9.74 10.49 -14.48
N LEU A 65 8.71 9.95 -15.14
CA LEU A 65 8.38 8.54 -15.13
C LEU A 65 9.17 7.81 -16.22
N THR A 66 9.62 6.60 -15.92
CA THR A 66 10.12 5.67 -16.96
C THR A 66 9.07 5.50 -18.07
N PRO A 67 9.48 5.17 -19.32
CA PRO A 67 8.52 5.00 -20.42
C PRO A 67 7.37 4.03 -20.12
N GLY A 68 7.67 2.92 -19.42
CA GLY A 68 6.67 1.93 -19.02
C GLY A 68 5.73 2.43 -17.92
N ALA A 69 6.25 3.07 -16.88
CA ALA A 69 5.42 3.66 -15.82
C ALA A 69 4.54 4.80 -16.34
N ARG A 70 5.08 5.65 -17.22
CA ARG A 70 4.32 6.72 -17.88
C ARG A 70 3.13 6.14 -18.64
N ARG A 71 3.37 5.11 -19.46
CA ARG A 71 2.29 4.42 -20.19
C ARG A 71 1.23 3.90 -19.24
N ARG A 72 1.62 3.08 -18.26
CA ARG A 72 0.69 2.49 -17.28
C ARG A 72 -0.10 3.53 -16.50
N PHE A 73 0.52 4.64 -16.10
CA PHE A 73 -0.17 5.73 -15.42
C PHE A 73 -1.22 6.37 -16.33
N LEU A 74 -0.84 6.79 -17.54
CA LEU A 74 -1.74 7.46 -18.48
C LEU A 74 -2.91 6.57 -18.93
N ASP A 75 -2.69 5.25 -19.06
CA ASP A 75 -3.73 4.28 -19.44
C ASP A 75 -4.78 4.08 -18.34
N THR A 76 -4.53 4.56 -17.11
CA THR A 76 -5.45 4.41 -15.97
C THR A 76 -6.31 5.62 -15.70
N LEU A 77 -6.08 6.70 -16.45
CA LEU A 77 -6.81 7.94 -16.28
C LEU A 77 -8.25 7.75 -16.79
N VAL A 78 -9.20 7.80 -15.86
CA VAL A 78 -10.63 7.75 -16.16
C VAL A 78 -11.20 9.16 -16.09
N TYR A 79 -11.69 9.66 -17.22
CA TYR A 79 -12.35 10.98 -17.29
C TYR A 79 -13.87 10.82 -17.17
N ARG A 80 -14.50 11.72 -16.42
CA ARG A 80 -15.95 11.85 -16.22
C ARG A 80 -16.39 13.27 -16.57
N GLU A 81 -17.69 13.54 -16.44
CA GLU A 81 -18.30 14.85 -16.78
C GLU A 81 -17.61 16.04 -16.09
N HIS A 82 -17.09 15.85 -14.87
CA HIS A 82 -16.42 16.90 -14.09
C HIS A 82 -14.88 16.80 -14.08
N GLY A 83 -14.28 16.09 -15.05
CA GLY A 83 -12.82 15.93 -15.15
C GLY A 83 -12.32 14.56 -14.72
N LEU A 84 -11.14 14.47 -14.11
CA LEU A 84 -10.55 13.19 -13.72
C LEU A 84 -11.41 12.52 -12.62
N GLY A 85 -11.96 11.36 -12.92
CA GLY A 85 -12.77 10.55 -12.01
C GLY A 85 -12.04 9.37 -11.38
N GLY A 86 -10.83 9.04 -11.84
CA GLY A 86 -10.01 7.97 -11.26
C GLY A 86 -8.64 7.85 -11.92
N MET A 87 -7.67 7.31 -11.18
CA MET A 87 -6.31 7.02 -11.62
C MET A 87 -5.67 6.00 -10.68
N ARG A 88 -4.63 5.29 -11.13
CA ARG A 88 -3.78 4.48 -10.26
C ARG A 88 -2.51 5.23 -9.87
N LEU A 89 -2.13 5.15 -8.59
CA LEU A 89 -0.92 5.78 -8.05
C LEU A 89 0.26 4.82 -7.90
N ALA A 90 0.06 3.52 -8.20
CA ALA A 90 1.02 2.46 -7.91
C ALA A 90 2.39 2.69 -8.56
N ASP A 91 2.45 3.16 -9.80
CA ASP A 91 3.74 3.50 -10.42
C ASP A 91 4.36 4.78 -9.86
N LEU A 92 3.55 5.80 -9.51
CA LEU A 92 4.07 7.10 -9.08
C LEU A 92 4.95 6.99 -7.84
N ARG A 93 4.60 6.12 -6.89
CA ARG A 93 5.38 5.95 -5.66
C ARG A 93 6.78 5.37 -5.89
N TYR A 94 6.94 4.51 -6.91
CA TYR A 94 8.22 3.88 -7.26
C TYR A 94 9.09 4.75 -8.17
N GLU A 95 8.51 5.77 -8.79
CA GLU A 95 9.17 6.55 -9.83
C GLU A 95 9.48 7.98 -9.39
N LEU A 96 8.67 8.53 -8.47
CA LEU A 96 8.70 9.94 -8.12
C LEU A 96 8.91 10.14 -6.64
N THR A 97 9.52 11.28 -6.29
CA THR A 97 9.37 11.86 -4.95
C THR A 97 7.97 12.43 -4.74
N ARG A 98 7.58 12.65 -3.48
CA ARG A 98 6.29 13.28 -3.14
C ARG A 98 6.06 14.62 -3.87
N GLY A 99 7.09 15.47 -3.93
CA GLY A 99 7.02 16.77 -4.60
C GLY A 99 6.85 16.66 -6.12
N GLN A 100 7.51 15.67 -6.73
CA GLN A 100 7.32 15.36 -8.15
C GLN A 100 5.92 14.79 -8.43
N ALA A 101 5.44 13.86 -7.60
CA ALA A 101 4.09 13.34 -7.71
C ALA A 101 3.04 14.46 -7.56
N TYR A 102 3.20 15.35 -6.58
CA TYR A 102 2.34 16.52 -6.42
C TYR A 102 2.31 17.37 -7.68
N THR A 103 3.49 17.70 -8.23
CA THR A 103 3.61 18.53 -9.44
C THR A 103 3.04 17.86 -10.68
N LEU A 104 3.26 16.56 -10.86
CA LEU A 104 2.67 15.79 -11.96
C LEU A 104 1.15 15.75 -11.83
N LEU A 105 0.62 15.46 -10.64
CA LEU A 105 -0.81 15.34 -10.41
C LEU A 105 -1.56 16.68 -10.50
N ARG A 106 -0.87 17.82 -10.32
CA ARG A 106 -1.42 19.16 -10.64
C ARG A 106 -1.85 19.30 -12.09
N LEU A 107 -1.23 18.56 -13.03
CA LEU A 107 -1.68 18.54 -14.43
C LEU A 107 -3.16 18.15 -14.53
N PHE A 108 -3.67 17.36 -13.60
CA PHE A 108 -5.04 16.84 -13.61
C PHE A 108 -5.92 17.40 -12.47
N GLY A 109 -5.41 18.35 -11.68
CA GLY A 109 -6.11 18.89 -10.51
C GLY A 109 -6.26 17.88 -9.37
N ALA A 110 -5.37 16.89 -9.31
CA ALA A 110 -5.44 15.75 -8.38
C ALA A 110 -4.24 15.73 -7.41
N GLN A 111 -3.63 16.88 -7.14
CA GLN A 111 -2.39 16.98 -6.38
C GLN A 111 -2.48 16.53 -4.92
N ASP A 112 -3.68 16.56 -4.33
CA ASP A 112 -3.88 16.18 -2.93
C ASP A 112 -3.62 14.68 -2.70
N TYR A 113 -3.77 13.85 -3.74
CA TYR A 113 -3.41 12.43 -3.70
C TYR A 113 -1.91 12.17 -3.48
N ALA A 114 -1.05 13.17 -3.67
CA ALA A 114 0.37 13.03 -3.38
C ALA A 114 0.70 13.06 -1.88
N ILE A 115 -0.18 13.62 -1.03
CA ILE A 115 0.11 13.89 0.39
C ILE A 115 0.48 12.60 1.12
N ASP A 116 -0.36 11.57 0.97
CA ASP A 116 -0.20 10.27 1.63
C ASP A 116 0.58 9.26 0.79
N LEU A 117 1.13 9.70 -0.35
CA LEU A 117 1.90 8.80 -1.21
C LEU A 117 3.22 8.43 -0.52
N ASP A 118 3.41 7.14 -0.35
CA ASP A 118 4.63 6.53 0.15
C ASP A 118 5.69 6.48 -0.96
N ALA A 119 6.11 7.68 -1.38
CA ALA A 119 6.94 7.96 -2.56
C ALA A 119 8.44 7.86 -2.26
N LEU A 120 9.27 7.97 -3.30
CA LEU A 120 10.72 7.98 -3.18
C LEU A 120 11.22 9.13 -2.29
N SER A 121 12.31 8.87 -1.58
CA SER A 121 12.98 9.87 -0.74
C SER A 121 13.82 10.84 -1.55
N ALA A 122 14.34 10.40 -2.70
CA ALA A 122 15.09 11.22 -3.63
C ALA A 122 14.67 10.94 -5.09
N PRO A 123 14.86 11.90 -6.02
CA PRO A 123 14.59 11.67 -7.44
C PRO A 123 15.45 10.54 -7.99
N ARG A 124 14.90 9.75 -8.92
CA ARG A 124 15.67 8.73 -9.64
C ARG A 124 16.85 9.35 -10.37
N ALA A 125 17.99 8.66 -10.34
CA ALA A 125 19.16 9.10 -11.08
C ALA A 125 18.93 8.91 -12.59
N ALA A 126 19.29 9.90 -13.41
CA ALA A 126 19.08 9.90 -14.86
C ALA A 126 19.73 8.71 -15.61
N THR A 127 20.67 7.99 -14.98
CA THR A 127 21.26 6.75 -15.52
C THR A 127 20.30 5.55 -15.50
N HIS A 128 19.10 5.69 -14.96
CA HIS A 128 18.11 4.60 -14.85
C HIS A 128 17.33 4.34 -16.14
N ASP A 129 17.43 5.18 -17.17
CA ASP A 129 16.45 5.16 -18.26
C ASP A 129 17.07 5.32 -19.65
N ASP A 130 16.82 4.32 -20.49
CA ASP A 130 16.41 4.50 -21.89
C ASP A 130 15.92 3.17 -22.50
N ALA A 131 16.46 2.03 -22.03
CA ALA A 131 16.00 0.71 -22.47
C ALA A 131 14.88 0.17 -21.57
N ALA A 132 13.74 -0.20 -22.18
CA ALA A 132 12.67 -0.91 -21.48
C ALA A 132 13.21 -2.21 -20.85
N GLY A 133 12.84 -2.48 -19.60
CA GLY A 133 13.17 -3.75 -18.93
C GLY A 133 12.58 -4.94 -19.70
N THR A 134 13.27 -6.08 -19.66
CA THR A 134 12.79 -7.30 -20.31
C THR A 134 11.51 -7.84 -19.65
N LEU A 135 11.26 -7.50 -18.38
CA LEU A 135 10.08 -7.90 -17.62
C LEU A 135 8.93 -6.90 -17.70
N GLU A 136 9.07 -5.76 -18.39
CA GLU A 136 8.04 -4.70 -18.40
C GLU A 136 6.71 -5.21 -18.99
N ALA A 137 6.76 -5.93 -20.11
CA ALA A 137 5.56 -6.50 -20.73
C ALA A 137 4.93 -7.63 -19.91
N ALA A 138 5.73 -8.38 -19.15
CA ALA A 138 5.25 -9.37 -18.20
C ALA A 138 4.53 -8.72 -17.02
N TYR A 139 5.08 -7.61 -16.52
CA TYR A 139 4.48 -6.86 -15.42
C TYR A 139 3.14 -6.23 -15.83
N ASP A 140 3.04 -5.69 -17.04
CA ASP A 140 1.77 -5.19 -17.58
C ASP A 140 0.70 -6.30 -17.65
N ARG A 141 1.07 -7.52 -18.06
CA ARG A 141 0.16 -8.69 -18.06
C ARG A 141 -0.28 -9.08 -16.65
N LEU A 142 0.64 -9.04 -15.69
CA LEU A 142 0.35 -9.36 -14.29
C LEU A 142 -0.66 -8.37 -13.69
N LEU A 143 -0.47 -7.08 -13.94
CA LEU A 143 -1.42 -6.04 -13.51
C LEU A 143 -2.80 -6.23 -14.16
N ALA A 144 -2.83 -6.50 -15.47
CA ALA A 144 -4.10 -6.76 -16.16
C ALA A 144 -4.82 -7.99 -15.60
N ALA A 145 -4.08 -9.04 -15.23
CA ALA A 145 -4.62 -10.24 -14.58
C ALA A 145 -5.19 -9.96 -13.19
N ALA A 146 -4.60 -9.03 -12.43
CA ALA A 146 -5.10 -8.60 -11.12
C ALA A 146 -6.45 -7.86 -11.23
N GLU A 147 -6.62 -7.05 -12.27
CA GLU A 147 -7.78 -6.16 -12.40
C GLU A 147 -9.01 -6.81 -13.04
N HIS A 148 -8.80 -7.63 -14.07
CA HIS A 148 -9.89 -8.05 -14.95
C HIS A 148 -10.34 -9.50 -14.72
N ALA A 149 -9.63 -10.27 -13.90
CA ALA A 149 -9.96 -11.67 -13.69
C ALA A 149 -11.10 -11.85 -12.69
N ALA A 150 -12.04 -12.73 -13.00
CA ALA A 150 -13.06 -13.18 -12.04
C ALA A 150 -12.44 -13.92 -10.83
N ALA A 151 -11.25 -14.50 -11.00
CA ALA A 151 -10.46 -15.13 -9.94
C ALA A 151 -9.03 -14.55 -9.95
N PRO A 152 -8.81 -13.35 -9.40
CA PRO A 152 -7.52 -12.64 -9.45
C PRO A 152 -6.35 -13.47 -8.91
N ALA A 153 -6.54 -14.14 -7.78
CA ALA A 153 -5.51 -14.98 -7.17
C ALA A 153 -4.99 -16.08 -8.11
N GLN A 154 -5.87 -16.77 -8.83
CA GLN A 154 -5.47 -17.82 -9.78
C GLN A 154 -4.84 -17.23 -11.05
N ALA A 155 -5.36 -16.10 -11.54
CA ALA A 155 -4.82 -15.43 -12.71
C ALA A 155 -3.40 -14.90 -12.46
N ILE A 156 -3.19 -14.25 -11.33
CA ILE A 156 -1.88 -13.78 -10.87
C ILE A 156 -0.94 -14.97 -10.66
N ALA A 157 -1.36 -16.04 -9.98
CA ALA A 157 -0.49 -17.19 -9.77
C ALA A 157 0.01 -17.81 -11.08
N ARG A 158 -0.86 -17.90 -12.11
CA ARG A 158 -0.48 -18.40 -13.44
C ARG A 158 0.47 -17.44 -14.17
N SER A 159 0.15 -16.15 -14.20
CA SER A 159 1.01 -15.15 -14.86
C SER A 159 2.38 -15.07 -14.20
N TYR A 160 2.43 -15.04 -12.86
CA TYR A 160 3.67 -15.05 -12.10
C TYR A 160 4.52 -16.29 -12.37
N ALA A 161 3.92 -17.48 -12.34
CA ALA A 161 4.64 -18.73 -12.60
C ALA A 161 5.23 -18.79 -14.02
N ALA A 162 4.52 -18.24 -15.01
CA ALA A 162 4.97 -18.24 -16.40
C ALA A 162 6.07 -17.20 -16.65
N ASP A 163 5.90 -15.98 -16.13
CA ASP A 163 6.68 -14.83 -16.57
C ASP A 163 7.77 -14.40 -15.56
N PHE A 164 7.62 -14.71 -14.27
CA PHE A 164 8.52 -14.20 -13.21
C PHE A 164 9.27 -15.32 -12.47
N ALA A 165 8.64 -16.46 -12.22
CA ALA A 165 9.31 -17.58 -11.53
C ALA A 165 10.62 -18.04 -12.19
N PRO A 166 10.80 -18.04 -13.53
CA PRO A 166 12.09 -18.35 -14.15
C PRO A 166 13.22 -17.38 -13.75
N ALA A 167 12.88 -16.12 -13.49
CA ALA A 167 13.83 -15.08 -13.08
C ALA A 167 14.17 -15.12 -11.58
N GLN A 168 13.43 -15.89 -10.77
CA GLN A 168 13.62 -16.02 -9.32
C GLN A 168 14.78 -16.95 -8.91
N THR A 169 15.47 -17.58 -9.87
CA THR A 169 16.61 -18.45 -9.55
C THR A 169 17.83 -17.65 -9.13
N ASP A 170 18.68 -18.21 -8.26
CA ASP A 170 19.90 -17.54 -7.78
C ASP A 170 20.90 -17.23 -8.91
N ALA A 171 20.79 -17.92 -10.06
CA ALA A 171 21.58 -17.64 -11.25
C ALA A 171 21.03 -16.47 -12.08
N GLN A 172 19.70 -16.36 -12.21
CA GLN A 172 19.07 -15.35 -13.06
C GLN A 172 18.86 -14.02 -12.35
N ARG A 173 18.45 -14.03 -11.07
CA ARG A 173 18.13 -12.80 -10.31
C ARG A 173 19.29 -11.79 -10.32
N PRO A 174 20.55 -12.18 -10.05
CA PRO A 174 21.67 -11.23 -10.05
C PRO A 174 22.06 -10.72 -11.44
N ALA A 175 21.67 -11.45 -12.50
CA ALA A 175 21.97 -11.11 -13.89
C ALA A 175 21.00 -10.06 -14.48
N LEU A 176 19.86 -9.82 -13.82
CA LEU A 176 18.89 -8.81 -14.24
C LEU A 176 19.47 -7.39 -14.12
N GLY A 177 19.02 -6.49 -15.00
CA GLY A 177 19.23 -5.05 -14.81
C GLY A 177 18.43 -4.50 -13.63
N ASP A 178 18.78 -3.32 -13.14
CA ASP A 178 18.13 -2.70 -11.97
C ASP A 178 16.62 -2.56 -12.14
N ARG A 179 16.17 -2.21 -13.36
CA ARG A 179 14.75 -2.11 -13.68
C ARG A 179 14.02 -3.45 -13.56
N ASP A 180 14.58 -4.51 -14.11
CA ASP A 180 13.95 -5.84 -14.06
C ASP A 180 13.98 -6.41 -12.64
N ALA A 181 15.03 -6.13 -11.85
CA ALA A 181 15.06 -6.49 -10.43
C ALA A 181 13.94 -5.79 -9.63
N GLU A 182 13.67 -4.51 -9.89
CA GLU A 182 12.56 -3.78 -9.27
C GLU A 182 11.19 -4.34 -9.71
N LEU A 183 11.02 -4.66 -10.99
CA LEU A 183 9.78 -5.28 -11.47
C LEU A 183 9.55 -6.67 -10.87
N LEU A 184 10.62 -7.45 -10.66
CA LEU A 184 10.55 -8.76 -10.01
C LEU A 184 10.05 -8.62 -8.56
N PHE A 185 10.63 -7.68 -7.80
CA PHE A 185 10.18 -7.31 -6.46
C PHE A 185 8.69 -6.91 -6.45
N ARG A 186 8.30 -5.98 -7.34
CA ARG A 186 6.92 -5.47 -7.43
C ARG A 186 5.93 -6.58 -7.84
N ALA A 187 6.33 -7.52 -8.69
CA ALA A 187 5.53 -8.66 -9.07
C ALA A 187 5.32 -9.62 -7.89
N ALA A 188 6.37 -9.91 -7.12
CA ALA A 188 6.30 -10.76 -5.94
C ALA A 188 5.42 -10.12 -4.84
N ALA A 189 5.52 -8.80 -4.67
CA ALA A 189 4.67 -8.04 -3.74
C ALA A 189 3.20 -8.16 -4.10
N LEU A 190 2.84 -7.90 -5.36
CA LEU A 190 1.46 -8.03 -5.86
C LEU A 190 0.94 -9.47 -5.74
N ALA A 191 1.77 -10.45 -6.09
CA ALA A 191 1.42 -11.87 -5.99
C ALA A 191 1.19 -12.30 -4.54
N PHE A 192 2.02 -11.84 -3.60
CA PHE A 192 1.81 -12.08 -2.18
C PHE A 192 0.54 -11.39 -1.67
N GLN A 193 0.37 -10.10 -1.91
CA GLN A 193 -0.80 -9.33 -1.46
C GLN A 193 -2.13 -9.93 -1.93
N THR A 194 -2.17 -10.47 -3.15
CA THR A 194 -3.41 -11.04 -3.71
C THR A 194 -3.67 -12.47 -3.23
N THR A 195 -2.63 -13.25 -2.93
CA THR A 195 -2.80 -14.71 -2.71
C THR A 195 -2.45 -15.18 -1.30
N GLY A 196 -1.75 -14.36 -0.51
CA GLY A 196 -1.21 -14.72 0.80
C GLY A 196 -0.19 -15.87 0.78
N ARG A 197 0.26 -16.34 -0.39
CA ARG A 197 1.10 -17.54 -0.49
C ARG A 197 2.53 -17.31 0.01
N PRO A 198 3.05 -18.18 0.89
CA PRO A 198 4.37 -17.99 1.49
C PRO A 198 5.54 -18.04 0.47
N ASP A 199 5.37 -18.72 -0.66
CA ASP A 199 6.40 -18.77 -1.72
C ASP A 199 6.67 -17.38 -2.30
N TYR A 200 5.63 -16.57 -2.50
CA TYR A 200 5.78 -15.21 -3.02
C TYR A 200 6.37 -14.25 -1.99
N LEU A 201 6.13 -14.48 -0.69
CA LEU A 201 6.85 -13.76 0.36
C LEU A 201 8.33 -14.11 0.37
N ALA A 202 8.68 -15.37 0.14
CA ALA A 202 10.08 -15.79 0.04
C ALA A 202 10.78 -15.16 -1.17
N ASP A 203 10.10 -15.10 -2.32
CA ASP A 203 10.56 -14.36 -3.50
C ASP A 203 10.75 -12.87 -3.20
N LEU A 204 9.72 -12.21 -2.65
CA LEU A 204 9.73 -10.79 -2.28
C LEU A 204 10.94 -10.44 -1.39
N ARG A 205 11.22 -11.28 -0.39
CA ARG A 205 12.39 -11.10 0.50
C ARG A 205 13.71 -11.21 -0.25
N ARG A 206 13.83 -12.15 -1.18
CA ARG A 206 15.05 -12.34 -1.97
C ARG A 206 15.26 -11.20 -2.95
N ASP A 207 14.20 -10.70 -3.56
CA ASP A 207 14.25 -9.55 -4.46
C ASP A 207 14.59 -8.26 -3.70
N PHE A 208 14.02 -8.08 -2.50
CA PHE A 208 14.39 -6.97 -1.62
C PHE A 208 15.88 -7.01 -1.25
N ALA A 209 16.40 -8.17 -0.85
CA ALA A 209 17.82 -8.32 -0.54
C ALA A 209 18.72 -8.03 -1.76
N GLU A 210 18.28 -8.39 -2.97
CA GLU A 210 18.99 -8.04 -4.19
C GLU A 210 18.97 -6.54 -4.48
N LEU A 211 17.82 -5.88 -4.30
CA LEU A 211 17.73 -4.41 -4.40
C LEU A 211 18.59 -3.72 -3.35
N GLU A 212 18.65 -4.25 -2.12
CA GLU A 212 19.49 -3.73 -1.04
C GLU A 212 20.98 -3.85 -1.39
N ARG A 213 21.40 -5.03 -1.89
CA ARG A 213 22.77 -5.28 -2.38
C ARG A 213 23.18 -4.28 -3.46
N ARG A 214 22.24 -3.89 -4.32
CA ARG A 214 22.43 -2.89 -5.39
C ARG A 214 22.32 -1.44 -4.91
N ARG A 215 21.96 -1.21 -3.64
CA ARG A 215 21.67 0.11 -3.06
C ARG A 215 20.52 0.81 -3.83
N ARG A 216 19.47 0.04 -4.12
CA ARG A 216 18.26 0.47 -4.83
C ARG A 216 16.99 0.44 -3.98
N VAL A 217 17.08 -0.02 -2.73
CA VAL A 217 15.98 0.13 -1.78
C VAL A 217 15.77 1.61 -1.47
N ASP A 218 14.52 2.02 -1.55
CA ASP A 218 13.99 3.30 -1.08
C ASP A 218 12.66 2.98 -0.39
N ARG A 219 12.05 3.99 0.22
CA ARG A 219 10.85 3.94 1.05
C ARG A 219 9.73 3.03 0.53
N PRO A 220 9.30 3.08 -0.76
CA PRO A 220 8.25 2.18 -1.25
C PRO A 220 8.56 0.69 -1.09
N HIS A 221 9.82 0.31 -1.35
CA HIS A 221 10.26 -1.09 -1.29
C HIS A 221 10.24 -1.61 0.14
N ALA A 222 10.79 -0.82 1.07
CA ALA A 222 10.84 -1.20 2.46
C ALA A 222 9.45 -1.19 3.10
N SER A 223 8.57 -0.25 2.73
CA SER A 223 7.15 -0.27 3.12
C SER A 223 6.41 -1.50 2.62
N ASP A 224 6.58 -1.89 1.35
CA ASP A 224 5.82 -3.02 0.79
C ASP A 224 6.27 -4.36 1.40
N LEU A 225 7.58 -4.52 1.68
CA LEU A 225 8.05 -5.68 2.44
C LEU A 225 7.59 -5.63 3.91
N TYR A 226 7.60 -4.45 4.55
CA TYR A 226 7.08 -4.28 5.91
C TYR A 226 5.61 -4.71 6.02
N ASP A 227 4.76 -4.21 5.13
CA ASP A 227 3.34 -4.53 5.09
C ASP A 227 3.14 -6.04 4.81
N ALA A 228 3.90 -6.62 3.88
CA ALA A 228 3.85 -8.05 3.59
C ALA A 228 4.25 -8.93 4.79
N LEU A 229 5.28 -8.54 5.56
CA LEU A 229 5.70 -9.25 6.77
C LEU A 229 4.61 -9.24 7.84
N LEU A 230 3.88 -8.12 8.00
CA LEU A 230 2.78 -8.04 8.96
C LEU A 230 1.57 -8.89 8.57
N VAL A 231 1.20 -8.86 7.29
CA VAL A 231 0.17 -9.75 6.75
C VAL A 231 0.55 -11.22 6.93
N ALA A 232 1.84 -11.56 6.80
CA ALA A 232 2.36 -12.89 7.08
C ALA A 232 2.55 -13.23 8.57
N HIS A 233 2.21 -12.31 9.47
CA HIS A 233 2.40 -12.40 10.92
C HIS A 233 3.87 -12.67 11.31
N ARG A 234 4.79 -11.88 10.75
CA ARG A 234 6.23 -11.87 11.01
C ARG A 234 6.64 -10.53 11.64
N ASP A 235 6.02 -10.19 12.76
CA ASP A 235 6.22 -8.92 13.47
C ASP A 235 7.67 -8.69 13.93
N ASP A 236 8.39 -9.75 14.32
CA ASP A 236 9.83 -9.67 14.66
C ASP A 236 10.69 -9.29 13.44
N GLU A 237 10.37 -9.85 12.27
CA GLU A 237 11.07 -9.54 11.02
C GLU A 237 10.73 -8.12 10.56
N ALA A 238 9.47 -7.70 10.66
CA ALA A 238 9.03 -6.34 10.36
C ALA A 238 9.71 -5.32 11.29
N ARG A 239 9.90 -5.66 12.57
CA ARG A 239 10.62 -4.82 13.54
C ARG A 239 12.09 -4.67 13.17
N THR A 240 12.72 -5.76 12.73
CA THR A 240 14.11 -5.76 12.25
C THR A 240 14.26 -4.89 11.00
N LEU A 241 13.33 -5.02 10.05
CA LEU A 241 13.32 -4.22 8.83
C LEU A 241 13.17 -2.72 9.13
N LEU A 242 12.22 -2.34 9.99
CA LEU A 242 12.02 -0.94 10.38
C LEU A 242 13.23 -0.36 11.10
N ALA A 243 13.95 -1.17 11.89
CA ALA A 243 15.20 -0.74 12.54
C ALA A 243 16.33 -0.51 11.52
N ALA A 244 16.38 -1.29 10.43
CA ALA A 244 17.34 -1.13 9.34
C ALA A 244 16.99 0.03 8.38
N HIS A 245 15.70 0.33 8.22
CA HIS A 245 15.18 1.36 7.31
C HIS A 245 14.29 2.38 8.05
N PRO A 246 14.86 3.24 8.91
CA PRO A 246 14.08 4.22 9.68
C PRO A 246 13.42 5.31 8.80
N ASP A 247 13.86 5.44 7.55
CA ASP A 247 13.36 6.39 6.54
C ASP A 247 11.93 6.11 6.07
N ILE A 248 11.41 4.88 6.27
CA ILE A 248 10.02 4.56 5.92
C ILE A 248 9.00 5.27 6.79
N GLN A 249 9.41 5.79 7.96
CA GLN A 249 8.56 6.59 8.87
C GLN A 249 7.24 5.91 9.24
N ARG A 250 7.22 4.57 9.30
CA ARG A 250 6.06 3.78 9.74
C ARG A 250 6.05 3.64 11.26
N SER A 251 4.85 3.51 11.84
CA SER A 251 4.71 3.11 13.24
C SER A 251 5.33 1.73 13.47
N PRO A 252 5.89 1.45 14.66
CA PRO A 252 6.39 0.11 14.99
C PRO A 252 5.32 -0.98 14.81
N PRO A 253 5.71 -2.21 14.47
CA PRO A 253 4.74 -3.28 14.32
C PRO A 253 4.14 -3.64 15.69
N PRO A 254 2.85 -4.00 15.75
CA PRO A 254 2.29 -4.55 16.97
C PRO A 254 2.97 -5.89 17.29
N SER A 255 3.14 -6.19 18.58
CA SER A 255 3.49 -7.55 19.00
C SER A 255 2.30 -8.47 18.74
N MET A 256 2.54 -9.62 18.11
CA MET A 256 1.48 -10.53 17.70
C MET A 256 1.52 -11.82 18.52
N HIS A 257 0.47 -12.07 19.31
CA HIS A 257 0.42 -13.23 20.21
C HIS A 257 -0.72 -14.18 19.86
N THR A 258 -0.40 -15.46 19.69
CA THR A 258 -1.39 -16.53 19.53
C THR A 258 -1.37 -17.44 20.76
N PHE A 259 -2.50 -17.55 21.45
CA PHE A 259 -2.63 -18.56 22.52
C PHE A 259 -2.70 -19.97 21.92
N SER A 260 -2.02 -20.93 22.56
CA SER A 260 -1.57 -22.25 22.04
C SER A 260 -2.66 -23.27 21.68
N ARG A 261 -3.84 -22.85 21.22
CA ARG A 261 -4.99 -23.74 20.97
C ARG A 261 -5.68 -23.50 19.63
N ILE A 262 -5.27 -22.55 18.81
CA ILE A 262 -5.89 -22.32 17.49
C ILE A 262 -5.28 -23.27 16.46
N ARG A 263 -6.09 -24.14 15.85
CA ARG A 263 -5.63 -25.08 14.83
C ARG A 263 -5.41 -24.36 13.50
N ASN A 264 -4.56 -24.91 12.64
CA ASN A 264 -4.43 -24.41 11.27
C ASN A 264 -5.78 -24.49 10.53
N GLY A 265 -6.14 -23.46 9.78
CA GLY A 265 -7.42 -23.32 9.09
C GLY A 265 -8.64 -23.10 10.00
N GLN A 266 -8.46 -22.96 11.32
CA GLN A 266 -9.55 -22.57 12.20
C GLN A 266 -9.81 -21.06 12.09
N PRO A 267 -11.06 -20.62 11.84
CA PRO A 267 -11.40 -19.21 11.80
C PRO A 267 -10.96 -18.49 13.07
N SER A 268 -10.31 -17.35 12.89
CA SER A 268 -9.74 -16.57 13.98
C SER A 268 -9.57 -15.11 13.59
N LEU A 269 -9.58 -14.24 14.61
CA LEU A 269 -9.38 -12.80 14.46
C LEU A 269 -8.18 -12.36 15.29
N TRP A 270 -7.44 -11.39 14.78
CA TRP A 270 -6.59 -10.53 15.58
C TRP A 270 -7.45 -9.46 16.24
N VAL A 271 -7.26 -9.26 17.55
CA VAL A 271 -7.98 -8.27 18.32
C VAL A 271 -6.98 -7.37 19.03
N VAL A 272 -7.23 -6.06 18.99
CA VAL A 272 -6.45 -5.05 19.73
C VAL A 272 -6.76 -5.20 21.22
N THR A 273 -5.71 -5.30 22.05
CA THR A 273 -5.88 -5.37 23.52
C THR A 273 -6.42 -4.03 24.08
N PRO A 274 -7.66 -3.97 24.61
CA PRO A 274 -8.27 -2.71 25.03
C PRO A 274 -7.56 -2.08 26.23
N GLY A 275 -7.51 -0.74 26.27
CA GLY A 275 -7.00 0.01 27.43
C GLY A 275 -5.50 -0.10 27.68
N THR A 276 -4.75 -0.71 26.74
CA THR A 276 -3.29 -0.79 26.81
C THR A 276 -2.65 0.25 25.91
N ARG A 277 -1.52 0.83 26.35
CA ARG A 277 -0.69 1.71 25.49
C ARG A 277 0.23 0.90 24.57
N THR A 278 0.30 -0.41 24.76
CA THR A 278 1.13 -1.32 23.99
C THR A 278 0.45 -1.63 22.66
N ARG A 279 1.22 -1.63 21.58
CA ARG A 279 0.74 -2.11 20.28
C ARG A 279 0.73 -3.63 20.32
N GLU A 280 -0.40 -4.22 20.68
CA GLU A 280 -0.54 -5.66 20.85
C GLU A 280 -1.77 -6.16 20.09
N LEU A 281 -1.57 -7.20 19.29
CA LEU A 281 -2.62 -7.97 18.66
C LEU A 281 -2.64 -9.38 19.24
N VAL A 282 -3.80 -9.78 19.73
CA VAL A 282 -4.01 -11.10 20.31
C VAL A 282 -4.96 -11.89 19.41
N ARG A 283 -4.55 -13.09 19.02
CA ARG A 283 -5.34 -13.98 18.18
C ARG A 283 -6.36 -14.74 19.00
N PHE A 284 -7.64 -14.60 18.65
CA PHE A 284 -8.74 -15.35 19.24
C PHE A 284 -9.43 -16.22 18.21
N ARG A 285 -9.98 -17.36 18.68
CA ARG A 285 -10.85 -18.20 17.85
C ARG A 285 -12.13 -17.44 17.54
N PHE A 286 -12.58 -17.56 16.31
CA PHE A 286 -13.80 -16.95 15.84
C PHE A 286 -14.87 -18.01 15.63
N ASN A 287 -15.96 -17.95 16.38
CA ASN A 287 -17.03 -18.95 16.30
C ASN A 287 -18.05 -18.59 15.22
N LEU A 288 -17.80 -19.03 13.98
CA LEU A 288 -18.76 -18.87 12.89
C LEU A 288 -20.05 -19.70 13.06
N ARG A 289 -20.15 -20.58 14.06
CA ARG A 289 -21.32 -21.46 14.28
C ARG A 289 -22.15 -21.07 15.50
N ALA A 290 -22.13 -19.80 15.90
CA ALA A 290 -23.08 -19.31 16.89
C ALA A 290 -24.52 -19.51 16.38
N PRO A 291 -25.51 -19.75 17.27
CA PRO A 291 -26.89 -20.01 16.86
C PRO A 291 -27.48 -18.90 15.97
N ALA A 292 -27.28 -17.65 16.36
CA ALA A 292 -27.65 -16.47 15.56
C ALA A 292 -26.59 -15.39 15.71
N GLN A 293 -26.07 -14.89 14.59
CA GLN A 293 -25.07 -13.82 14.58
C GLN A 293 -25.09 -13.00 13.29
N VAL A 294 -24.57 -11.78 13.39
CA VAL A 294 -24.33 -10.90 12.24
C VAL A 294 -22.83 -10.70 12.10
N ILE A 295 -22.26 -11.12 10.96
CA ILE A 295 -20.86 -10.81 10.63
C ILE A 295 -20.84 -9.60 9.71
N VAL A 296 -20.12 -8.55 10.10
CA VAL A 296 -20.01 -7.32 9.32
C VAL A 296 -18.60 -7.23 8.75
N LEU A 297 -18.43 -7.42 7.44
CA LEU A 297 -17.19 -7.07 6.77
C LEU A 297 -17.13 -5.55 6.68
N ALA A 298 -16.11 -4.94 7.27
CA ALA A 298 -15.95 -3.49 7.37
C ALA A 298 -14.49 -3.10 7.19
N SER A 299 -14.23 -1.82 6.93
CA SER A 299 -12.88 -1.29 6.83
C SER A 299 -12.76 0.04 7.55
N THR A 300 -11.66 0.29 8.25
CA THR A 300 -11.43 1.58 8.94
C THR A 300 -11.27 2.74 7.96
N GLY A 301 -10.84 2.47 6.72
CA GLY A 301 -10.71 3.46 5.66
C GLY A 301 -12.01 3.76 4.90
N CYS A 302 -13.09 3.02 5.17
CA CYS A 302 -14.33 3.13 4.41
C CYS A 302 -15.36 4.02 5.11
N HIS A 303 -15.66 5.18 4.52
CA HIS A 303 -16.66 6.10 5.06
C HIS A 303 -18.08 5.49 5.13
N PHE A 304 -18.45 4.57 4.23
CA PHE A 304 -19.72 3.86 4.30
C PHE A 304 -19.79 2.95 5.54
N SER A 305 -18.68 2.31 5.91
CA SER A 305 -18.60 1.50 7.14
C SER A 305 -18.76 2.38 8.38
N ALA A 306 -18.09 3.54 8.41
CA ALA A 306 -18.23 4.52 9.49
C ALA A 306 -19.66 5.08 9.61
N ASN A 307 -20.34 5.34 8.49
CA ASN A 307 -21.74 5.77 8.50
C ASN A 307 -22.66 4.66 9.02
N ALA A 308 -22.46 3.42 8.60
CA ALA A 308 -23.23 2.29 9.09
C ALA A 308 -23.08 2.08 10.61
N ALA A 309 -21.86 2.16 11.12
CA ALA A 309 -21.58 2.07 12.54
C ALA A 309 -22.32 3.16 13.33
N ARG A 310 -22.26 4.41 12.86
CA ARG A 310 -22.96 5.55 13.48
C ARG A 310 -24.47 5.37 13.51
N ASP A 311 -25.07 4.93 12.41
CA ASP A 311 -26.53 4.76 12.31
C ASP A 311 -27.02 3.58 13.16
N ILE A 312 -26.28 2.48 13.20
CA ILE A 312 -26.58 1.31 14.06
C ILE A 312 -26.45 1.69 15.52
N GLU A 313 -25.41 2.43 15.90
CA GLU A 313 -25.26 2.90 17.27
C GLU A 313 -26.34 3.91 17.64
N ALA A 314 -26.82 4.76 16.72
CA ALA A 314 -27.89 5.71 17.02
C ALA A 314 -29.23 5.05 17.39
N ASP A 315 -29.49 3.81 16.95
CA ASP A 315 -30.65 3.02 17.31
C ASP A 315 -30.36 2.15 18.55
N PRO A 316 -31.01 2.38 19.72
CA PRO A 316 -30.70 1.64 20.94
C PRO A 316 -30.91 0.12 20.83
N LEU A 317 -31.93 -0.32 20.11
CA LEU A 317 -32.22 -1.74 19.94
C LEU A 317 -31.15 -2.41 19.07
N LEU A 318 -30.79 -1.77 17.96
CA LEU A 318 -29.74 -2.30 17.09
C LEU A 318 -28.37 -2.26 17.77
N ARG A 319 -28.06 -1.20 18.52
CA ARG A 319 -26.82 -1.12 19.30
C ARG A 319 -26.65 -2.30 20.24
N GLU A 320 -27.70 -2.68 20.97
CA GLU A 320 -27.66 -3.83 21.88
C GLU A 320 -27.53 -5.15 21.12
N LEU A 321 -28.33 -5.34 20.05
CA LEU A 321 -28.25 -6.56 19.24
C LEU A 321 -26.88 -6.75 18.60
N PHE A 322 -26.27 -5.69 18.06
CA PHE A 322 -24.94 -5.79 17.47
C PHE A 322 -23.83 -5.94 18.51
N ARG A 323 -24.01 -5.39 19.72
CA ARG A 323 -23.07 -5.65 20.83
C ARG A 323 -23.04 -7.12 21.20
N ASP A 324 -24.20 -7.77 21.24
CA ASP A 324 -24.35 -9.12 21.78
C ASP A 324 -24.25 -10.21 20.70
N HIS A 325 -24.59 -9.90 19.45
CA HIS A 325 -24.66 -10.84 18.33
C HIS A 325 -23.88 -10.40 17.08
N GLY A 326 -23.33 -9.19 17.07
CA GLY A 326 -22.55 -8.67 15.96
C GLY A 326 -21.05 -8.90 16.14
N GLN A 327 -20.36 -9.28 15.06
CA GLN A 327 -18.90 -9.22 14.99
C GLN A 327 -18.49 -8.45 13.75
N TRP A 328 -17.85 -7.31 13.96
CA TRP A 328 -17.25 -6.52 12.89
C TRP A 328 -15.87 -7.08 12.58
N VAL A 329 -15.58 -7.28 11.31
CA VAL A 329 -14.34 -7.89 10.84
C VAL A 329 -13.74 -7.06 9.72
N ALA A 330 -12.49 -6.65 9.93
CA ALA A 330 -11.64 -6.06 8.91
C ALA A 330 -10.91 -7.15 8.10
N PRO A 331 -10.59 -6.90 6.83
CA PRO A 331 -9.84 -7.85 6.03
C PRO A 331 -8.39 -7.97 6.54
N PRO A 332 -7.67 -9.08 6.24
CA PRO A 332 -6.38 -9.39 6.86
C PRO A 332 -5.31 -8.30 6.71
N GLU A 333 -5.32 -7.56 5.60
CA GLU A 333 -4.40 -6.46 5.30
C GLU A 333 -4.46 -5.30 6.29
N GLU A 334 -5.59 -5.12 6.99
CA GLU A 334 -5.73 -4.06 8.00
C GLU A 334 -4.92 -4.32 9.28
N VAL A 335 -4.21 -5.46 9.37
CA VAL A 335 -3.14 -5.65 10.37
C VAL A 335 -2.09 -4.53 10.32
N THR A 336 -1.88 -3.93 9.14
CA THR A 336 -0.99 -2.78 8.92
C THR A 336 -1.58 -1.47 9.44
N ALA A 337 -2.90 -1.41 9.64
CA ALA A 337 -3.67 -0.25 10.09
C ALA A 337 -4.02 -0.33 11.59
N PHE A 338 -3.15 -0.92 12.42
CA PHE A 338 -3.37 -1.12 13.86
C PHE A 338 -3.96 0.09 14.59
N ASP A 339 -3.41 1.29 14.35
CA ASP A 339 -3.87 2.52 15.02
C ASP A 339 -5.31 2.86 14.63
N ALA A 340 -5.67 2.73 13.35
CA ALA A 340 -7.04 2.98 12.89
C ALA A 340 -8.02 1.97 13.49
N VAL A 341 -7.63 0.69 13.65
CA VAL A 341 -8.46 -0.34 14.28
C VAL A 341 -8.61 -0.08 15.78
N ARG A 342 -7.54 0.38 16.46
CA ARG A 342 -7.62 0.79 17.87
C ARG A 342 -8.59 1.97 18.02
N ASP A 343 -8.42 3.00 17.21
CA ASP A 343 -9.21 4.23 17.28
C ASP A 343 -10.70 3.94 16.96
N TRP A 344 -10.97 3.03 16.01
CA TRP A 344 -12.33 2.51 15.77
C TRP A 344 -12.92 1.86 17.02
N ASN A 345 -12.17 0.95 17.66
CA ASN A 345 -12.64 0.21 18.83
C ASN A 345 -12.87 1.10 20.07
N GLU A 346 -12.12 2.21 20.19
CA GLU A 346 -12.35 3.24 21.20
C GLU A 346 -13.60 4.06 20.90
N ALA A 347 -13.84 4.42 19.63
CA ALA A 347 -15.00 5.19 19.20
C ALA A 347 -16.31 4.38 19.21
N HIS A 348 -16.23 3.08 18.92
CA HIS A 348 -17.38 2.19 18.71
C HIS A 348 -17.33 0.96 19.64
N PRO A 349 -17.44 1.12 20.97
CA PRO A 349 -17.26 0.03 21.92
C PRO A 349 -18.31 -1.09 21.81
N ALA A 350 -19.46 -0.81 21.18
CA ALA A 350 -20.51 -1.78 20.88
C ALA A 350 -20.28 -2.53 19.57
N LEU A 351 -19.43 -2.01 18.68
CA LEU A 351 -19.20 -2.52 17.31
C LEU A 351 -17.72 -2.87 17.11
N ARG A 352 -17.18 -3.66 18.04
CA ARG A 352 -15.74 -3.96 18.07
C ARG A 352 -15.30 -4.67 16.80
N LEU A 353 -14.31 -4.07 16.14
CA LEU A 353 -13.63 -4.54 14.95
C LEU A 353 -12.47 -5.45 15.34
N GLY A 354 -12.56 -6.71 14.92
CA GLY A 354 -11.41 -7.61 14.83
C GLY A 354 -10.87 -7.63 13.40
N ILE A 355 -9.64 -8.08 13.21
CA ILE A 355 -9.02 -8.23 11.89
C ILE A 355 -8.99 -9.73 11.57
N ALA A 356 -9.46 -10.13 10.40
CA ALA A 356 -9.37 -11.53 9.97
C ALA A 356 -7.91 -12.00 9.99
N TYR A 357 -7.66 -13.23 10.45
CA TYR A 357 -6.31 -13.78 10.44
C TYR A 357 -5.82 -14.02 8.99
N ASP A 358 -6.70 -14.56 8.15
CA ASP A 358 -6.51 -14.82 6.72
C ASP A 358 -7.87 -14.86 6.02
N ASP A 359 -7.89 -14.91 4.69
CA ASP A 359 -9.15 -15.01 3.91
C ASP A 359 -9.95 -16.27 4.27
N ALA A 360 -9.25 -17.36 4.59
CA ALA A 360 -9.86 -18.62 4.99
C ALA A 360 -10.64 -18.51 6.32
N SER A 361 -10.36 -17.50 7.13
CA SER A 361 -11.11 -17.20 8.37
C SER A 361 -12.51 -16.65 8.09
N LEU A 362 -12.80 -16.23 6.86
CA LEU A 362 -14.09 -15.70 6.41
C LEU A 362 -14.63 -16.45 5.17
N PRO A 363 -14.91 -17.76 5.28
CA PRO A 363 -15.27 -18.59 4.12
C PRO A 363 -16.60 -18.22 3.45
N MET A 364 -17.43 -17.39 4.09
CA MET A 364 -18.70 -16.89 3.54
C MET A 364 -18.55 -15.60 2.72
N VAL A 365 -17.36 -15.00 2.70
CA VAL A 365 -17.13 -13.75 1.99
C VAL A 365 -17.01 -14.02 0.50
N GLU A 366 -18.09 -13.73 -0.21
CA GLU A 366 -18.14 -13.75 -1.68
C GLU A 366 -17.83 -12.36 -2.28
N ARG A 367 -17.90 -11.30 -1.46
CA ARG A 367 -17.73 -9.90 -1.88
C ARG A 367 -16.89 -9.17 -0.86
N VAL A 368 -15.87 -8.46 -1.36
CA VAL A 368 -14.90 -7.71 -0.51
C VAL A 368 -15.26 -6.23 -0.35
N GLU A 369 -16.38 -5.79 -0.93
CA GLU A 369 -16.90 -4.44 -0.72
C GLU A 369 -17.28 -4.23 0.75
N THR A 370 -17.12 -3.01 1.27
CA THR A 370 -17.43 -2.70 2.67
C THR A 370 -18.42 -1.52 2.77
N PRO A 371 -19.39 -1.53 3.70
CA PRO A 371 -19.70 -2.64 4.61
C PRO A 371 -20.56 -3.72 3.94
N VAL A 372 -20.41 -4.98 4.35
CA VAL A 372 -21.34 -6.07 4.01
C VAL A 372 -21.73 -6.81 5.28
N PHE A 373 -23.04 -7.03 5.44
CA PHE A 373 -23.64 -7.69 6.59
C PHE A 373 -24.09 -9.08 6.17
N TYR A 374 -23.53 -10.10 6.79
CA TYR A 374 -23.96 -11.48 6.65
C TYR A 374 -24.76 -11.88 7.89
N PHE A 375 -25.99 -12.33 7.69
CA PHE A 375 -26.86 -12.83 8.75
C PHE A 375 -26.77 -14.34 8.76
N LEU A 376 -26.28 -14.92 9.87
CA LEU A 376 -25.98 -16.34 9.97
C LEU A 376 -26.90 -17.02 10.99
N ASP A 377 -27.45 -18.15 10.59
CA ASP A 377 -28.16 -19.11 11.44
C ASP A 377 -27.32 -20.41 11.53
N HIS A 378 -26.81 -20.73 12.73
CA HIS A 378 -25.90 -21.86 12.98
C HIS A 378 -24.70 -21.95 12.01
N GLY A 379 -24.22 -20.80 11.53
CA GLY A 379 -23.11 -20.69 10.59
C GLY A 379 -23.47 -20.78 9.11
N THR A 380 -24.76 -20.85 8.79
CA THR A 380 -25.26 -20.75 7.41
C THR A 380 -25.72 -19.33 7.16
N VAL A 381 -25.26 -18.70 6.08
CA VAL A 381 -25.74 -17.38 5.67
C VAL A 381 -27.19 -17.51 5.16
N VAL A 382 -28.12 -16.79 5.79
CA VAL A 382 -29.54 -16.75 5.42
C VAL A 382 -29.96 -15.42 4.79
N ASP A 383 -29.16 -14.37 4.97
CA ASP A 383 -29.34 -13.08 4.31
C ASP A 383 -28.03 -12.30 4.19
N THR A 384 -27.98 -11.39 3.22
CA THR A 384 -26.86 -10.49 3.01
C THR A 384 -27.35 -9.08 2.70
N VAL A 385 -26.78 -8.07 3.36
CA VAL A 385 -27.01 -6.65 3.05
C VAL A 385 -25.69 -6.01 2.65
N VAL A 386 -25.66 -5.31 1.53
CA VAL A 386 -24.42 -4.77 0.94
C VAL A 386 -24.49 -3.26 0.88
N GLY A 387 -23.43 -2.61 1.36
CA GLY A 387 -23.23 -1.17 1.31
C GLY A 387 -24.07 -0.39 2.30
N TRP A 388 -23.83 0.92 2.32
CA TRP A 388 -24.57 1.87 3.14
C TRP A 388 -24.87 3.14 2.33
N PRO A 389 -26.00 3.21 1.61
CA PRO A 389 -26.33 4.36 0.77
C PRO A 389 -26.64 5.59 1.64
N ALA A 390 -26.80 6.77 1.02
CA ALA A 390 -27.05 8.02 1.74
C ALA A 390 -28.31 7.99 2.63
N GLY A 391 -29.33 7.20 2.28
CA GLY A 391 -30.53 6.99 3.12
C GLY A 391 -30.37 5.93 4.21
N GLY A 392 -29.18 5.34 4.35
CA GLY A 392 -28.89 4.21 5.23
C GLY A 392 -29.51 2.90 4.75
N ASN A 393 -29.32 1.82 5.53
CA ASN A 393 -29.85 0.49 5.23
C ASN A 393 -30.54 -0.17 6.45
N LEU A 394 -30.96 0.62 7.44
CA LEU A 394 -31.51 0.13 8.72
C LEU A 394 -32.69 -0.84 8.56
N ASP A 395 -33.60 -0.60 7.60
CA ASP A 395 -34.74 -1.51 7.38
C ASP A 395 -34.30 -2.86 6.80
N ALA A 396 -33.25 -2.87 5.99
CA ALA A 396 -32.66 -4.11 5.50
C ALA A 396 -32.00 -4.88 6.65
N ILE A 397 -31.29 -4.18 7.53
CA ILE A 397 -30.71 -4.77 8.74
C ILE A 397 -31.79 -5.41 9.63
N ARG A 398 -32.90 -4.70 9.89
CA ARG A 398 -34.02 -5.25 10.67
C ARG A 398 -34.63 -6.48 10.02
N ARG A 399 -34.77 -6.51 8.68
CA ARG A 399 -35.24 -7.71 7.96
C ARG A 399 -34.28 -8.90 8.12
N GLY A 400 -32.97 -8.67 8.01
CA GLY A 400 -31.96 -9.70 8.24
C GLY A 400 -32.01 -10.25 9.66
N LEU A 401 -32.13 -9.38 10.67
CA LEU A 401 -32.26 -9.78 12.08
C LEU A 401 -33.50 -10.65 12.36
N ARG A 402 -34.62 -10.38 11.69
CA ARG A 402 -35.83 -11.24 11.79
C ARG A 402 -35.62 -12.63 11.22
N LYS A 403 -34.79 -12.78 10.17
CA LYS A 403 -34.50 -14.09 9.56
C LYS A 403 -33.65 -15.00 10.43
N ILE A 404 -32.98 -14.44 11.43
CA ILE A 404 -32.18 -15.18 12.42
C ILE A 404 -32.78 -15.08 13.83
N ASP A 405 -34.08 -14.77 13.92
CA ASP A 405 -34.87 -14.70 15.17
C ASP A 405 -34.33 -13.75 16.26
N LEU A 406 -33.50 -12.78 15.89
CA LEU A 406 -32.99 -11.74 16.81
C LEU A 406 -33.91 -10.52 16.93
N LEU A 407 -34.89 -10.41 16.03
CA LEU A 407 -35.92 -9.38 16.05
C LEU A 407 -37.27 -10.02 15.73
N ARG A 408 -38.34 -9.58 16.40
CA ARG A 408 -39.71 -10.05 16.13
C ARG A 408 -40.40 -9.29 15.01
#